data_AF-A0A1G0PJX4-F1
#
_entry.id   AF-A0A1G0PJX4-F1
#
_cell.length_a   1.000
_cell.length_b   1.000
_cell.length_c   1.000
_cell.angle_alpha   90.00
_cell.angle_beta   90.00
_cell.angle_gamma   90.00
#
_symmetry.space_group_name_H-M   'P 1'
#
loop_
_entity.id
_entity.type
_entity.pdbx_description
1 polymer ?
#
loop_
_entity_poly.entity_id
_entity_poly.type
_entity_poly.pdbx_seq_one_letter_code
_entity_poly.pdbx_strand_id
1 'polypeptide(L)'
;PQDALKIEEREAEAYDETKVMDYIVKGGPNVIKAHLEHLRDHEEFEYLKEAFIYLETKGIHNPIKDSKAVAPKHHQGCAGSATRVIEKNNNEIEEPGKRQSQLTQWPIQLHLVPPTAPYYRNSDLLLAADCVAFSYGDFHKDFMKDKSLAIACPKLDINKEVYVEKITSMIADANVKSITVVIMQVPCCGGLLQIAKQAVADSGKDIPIEAIVIGINGDILQKAKLN
;
A
#
# COMPACT_ATOMS: atom_id res chain seq x y z
N PRO A 1 2.87 -14.21 -40.90
CA PRO A 1 3.42 -15.31 -40.08
C PRO A 1 2.89 -15.21 -38.64
N GLN A 2 1.72 -15.78 -38.38
CA GLN A 2 1.02 -15.71 -37.07
C GLN A 2 1.04 -17.04 -36.30
N ASP A 3 1.86 -18.01 -36.70
CA ASP A 3 1.83 -19.38 -36.16
C ASP A 3 3.06 -19.76 -35.30
N ALA A 4 3.58 -18.86 -34.46
CA ALA A 4 4.82 -19.14 -33.70
C ALA A 4 4.62 -19.61 -32.25
N LEU A 5 3.41 -19.49 -31.66
CA LEU A 5 3.19 -19.79 -30.24
C LEU A 5 1.93 -20.64 -30.04
N LYS A 6 2.14 -21.93 -29.79
CA LYS A 6 1.15 -22.82 -29.20
C LYS A 6 1.23 -22.68 -27.68
N ILE A 7 0.15 -22.27 -27.03
CA ILE A 7 0.00 -22.33 -25.57
C ILE A 7 -0.55 -23.73 -25.26
N GLU A 8 0.27 -24.58 -24.64
CA GLU A 8 -0.16 -25.86 -24.09
C GLU A 8 -0.52 -25.66 -22.61
N GLU A 9 -1.81 -25.81 -22.29
CA GLU A 9 -2.25 -26.01 -20.91
C GLU A 9 -1.91 -27.44 -20.49
N ARG A 10 -1.02 -27.57 -19.51
CA ARG A 10 -0.76 -28.83 -18.81
C ARG A 10 -1.43 -28.76 -17.45
N GLU A 11 -2.19 -29.79 -17.09
CA GLU A 11 -2.63 -29.96 -15.71
C GLU A 11 -1.38 -30.11 -14.83
N ALA A 12 -1.24 -29.23 -13.84
CA ALA A 12 -0.21 -29.40 -12.83
C ALA A 12 -0.61 -30.56 -11.92
N GLU A 13 0.33 -31.47 -11.64
CA GLU A 13 0.10 -32.50 -10.63
C GLU A 13 -0.31 -31.85 -9.31
N ALA A 14 -1.19 -32.50 -8.55
CA ALA A 14 -1.57 -32.06 -7.23
C ALA A 14 -0.33 -31.91 -6.34
N TYR A 15 -0.26 -30.82 -5.58
CA TYR A 15 0.86 -30.53 -4.69
C TYR A 15 1.00 -31.64 -3.64
N ASP A 16 2.22 -32.19 -3.51
CA ASP A 16 2.56 -33.30 -2.62
C ASP A 16 3.74 -32.89 -1.75
N GLU A 17 3.45 -32.57 -0.49
CA GLU A 17 4.42 -32.06 0.47
C GLU A 17 5.49 -33.11 0.84
N THR A 18 5.15 -34.39 0.76
CA THR A 18 6.11 -35.49 1.02
C THR A 18 7.22 -35.50 -0.03
N LYS A 19 6.87 -35.32 -1.31
CA LYS A 19 7.85 -35.20 -2.40
C LYS A 19 8.71 -33.95 -2.24
N VAL A 20 8.14 -32.83 -1.77
CA VAL A 20 8.90 -31.60 -1.50
C VAL A 20 9.91 -31.83 -0.38
N MET A 21 9.49 -32.51 0.69
CA MET A 21 10.34 -32.82 1.84
C MET A 21 11.56 -33.68 1.49
N ASP A 22 11.47 -34.59 0.51
CA ASP A 22 12.63 -35.35 -0.01
C ASP A 22 13.77 -34.44 -0.52
N TYR A 23 13.46 -33.24 -1.00
CA TYR A 23 14.45 -32.25 -1.43
C TYR A 23 14.85 -31.32 -0.29
N ILE A 24 13.88 -30.83 0.48
CA ILE A 24 14.10 -29.86 1.56
C ILE A 24 15.09 -30.40 2.61
N VAL A 25 15.00 -31.69 2.97
CA VAL A 25 15.88 -32.27 4.00
C VAL A 25 17.35 -32.34 3.58
N LYS A 26 17.65 -32.35 2.27
CA LYS A 26 19.02 -32.32 1.74
C LYS A 26 19.70 -30.97 1.99
N GLY A 27 18.91 -29.90 2.14
CA GLY A 27 19.39 -28.55 2.46
C GLY A 27 19.82 -28.35 3.91
N GLY A 28 19.60 -29.33 4.78
CA GLY A 28 19.99 -29.30 6.18
C GLY A 28 19.04 -28.48 7.08
N PRO A 29 19.36 -28.35 8.39
CA PRO A 29 18.43 -27.89 9.42
C PRO A 29 17.83 -26.49 9.19
N ASN A 30 18.60 -25.56 8.63
CA ASN A 30 18.12 -24.19 8.37
C ASN A 30 17.11 -24.13 7.22
N VAL A 31 17.28 -24.98 6.20
CA VAL A 31 16.35 -25.06 5.05
C VAL A 31 15.06 -25.75 5.47
N ILE A 32 15.18 -26.84 6.25
CA ILE A 32 14.03 -27.50 6.89
C ILE A 32 13.26 -26.50 7.75
N LYS A 33 13.96 -25.69 8.57
CA LYS A 33 13.33 -24.67 9.41
C LYS A 33 12.57 -23.63 8.58
N ALA A 34 13.22 -23.04 7.58
CA ALA A 34 12.60 -22.01 6.75
C ALA A 34 11.35 -22.51 6.01
N HIS A 35 11.39 -23.76 5.53
CA HIS A 35 10.25 -24.39 4.87
C HIS A 35 9.07 -24.63 5.82
N LEU A 36 9.33 -25.18 7.02
CA LEU A 36 8.28 -25.37 8.03
C LEU A 36 7.72 -24.05 8.55
N GLU A 37 8.55 -23.00 8.67
CA GLU A 37 8.10 -21.65 9.01
C GLU A 37 7.23 -21.05 7.90
N HIS A 38 7.59 -21.23 6.62
CA HIS A 38 6.77 -20.81 5.48
C HIS A 38 5.37 -21.44 5.49
N LEU A 39 5.27 -22.77 5.62
CA LEU A 39 3.98 -23.46 5.66
C LEU A 39 3.11 -22.98 6.84
N ARG A 40 3.72 -22.76 8.01
CA ARG A 40 3.02 -22.22 9.18
C ARG A 40 2.55 -20.78 8.98
N ASP A 41 3.40 -19.92 8.43
CA ASP A 41 3.15 -18.48 8.31
C ASP A 41 2.11 -18.16 7.20
N HIS A 42 1.89 -19.10 6.27
CA HIS A 42 0.84 -19.05 5.26
C HIS A 42 -0.42 -19.86 5.63
N GLU A 43 -0.52 -20.38 6.86
CA GLU A 43 -1.67 -21.14 7.36
C GLU A 43 -1.95 -22.46 6.58
N GLU A 44 -0.93 -23.02 5.92
CA GLU A 44 -0.97 -24.28 5.16
C GLU A 44 -0.86 -25.50 6.10
N PHE A 45 -1.79 -25.63 7.04
CA PHE A 45 -1.68 -26.54 8.18
C PHE A 45 -1.69 -28.03 7.82
N GLU A 46 -2.39 -28.42 6.75
CA GLU A 46 -2.43 -29.83 6.30
C GLU A 46 -1.06 -30.26 5.76
N TYR A 47 -0.42 -29.43 4.93
CA TYR A 47 0.94 -29.67 4.45
C TYR A 47 1.96 -29.60 5.59
N LEU A 48 1.82 -28.66 6.51
CA LEU A 48 2.69 -28.59 7.70
C LEU A 48 2.65 -29.90 8.52
N LYS A 49 1.46 -30.50 8.66
CA LYS A 49 1.27 -31.79 9.33
C LYS A 49 1.94 -32.93 8.57
N GLU A 50 1.81 -32.98 7.24
CA GLU A 50 2.51 -33.95 6.39
C GLU A 50 4.04 -33.84 6.53
N ALA A 51 4.57 -32.62 6.52
CA ALA A 51 6.01 -32.38 6.71
C ALA A 51 6.51 -32.84 8.09
N PHE A 52 5.71 -32.69 9.15
CA PHE A 52 6.04 -33.23 10.47
C PHE A 52 6.06 -34.75 10.51
N ILE A 53 5.06 -35.40 9.90
CA ILE A 53 4.99 -36.86 9.81
C ILE A 53 6.21 -37.38 9.03
N TYR A 54 6.61 -36.70 7.96
CA TYR A 54 7.81 -37.05 7.20
C TYR A 54 9.07 -37.02 8.07
N LEU A 55 9.31 -35.93 8.79
CA LEU A 55 10.50 -35.76 9.64
C LEU A 55 10.55 -36.81 10.75
N GLU A 56 9.41 -37.11 11.39
CA GLU A 56 9.29 -38.14 12.41
C GLU A 56 9.57 -39.53 11.85
N THR A 57 8.99 -39.86 10.70
CA THR A 57 9.18 -41.16 10.02
C THR A 57 10.63 -41.38 9.60
N LYS A 58 11.35 -40.32 9.22
CA LYS A 58 12.76 -40.38 8.81
C LYS A 58 13.75 -40.19 9.97
N GLY A 59 13.27 -39.97 11.20
CA GLY A 59 14.12 -39.71 12.36
C GLY A 59 14.94 -38.41 12.25
N ILE A 60 14.45 -37.44 11.48
CA ILE A 60 15.12 -36.15 11.25
C ILE A 60 14.65 -35.17 12.33
N HIS A 61 15.62 -34.49 12.96
CA HIS A 61 15.33 -33.50 13.97
C HIS A 61 14.45 -32.36 13.42
N ASN A 62 13.35 -32.06 14.10
CA ASN A 62 12.47 -30.95 13.75
C ASN A 62 12.99 -29.63 14.39
N PRO A 63 13.56 -28.71 13.59
CA PRO A 63 14.21 -27.50 14.08
C PRO A 63 13.22 -26.45 14.64
N ILE A 64 11.90 -26.62 14.47
CA ILE A 64 10.87 -25.75 15.07
C ILE A 64 10.25 -26.34 16.35
N LYS A 65 10.60 -27.58 16.75
CA LYS A 65 10.27 -28.12 18.08
C LYS A 65 11.18 -27.58 19.19
N ASP A 66 12.45 -27.29 18.86
CA ASP A 66 13.46 -26.80 19.82
C ASP A 66 13.47 -25.28 20.01
N SER A 67 12.79 -24.54 19.14
CA SER A 67 12.46 -23.16 19.45
C SER A 67 11.44 -23.17 20.59
N LYS A 68 11.95 -23.03 21.83
CA LYS A 68 11.17 -22.53 22.99
C LYS A 68 10.14 -21.58 22.41
N ALA A 69 8.85 -21.88 22.57
CA ALA A 69 7.75 -21.09 22.05
C ALA A 69 8.19 -19.64 22.01
N VAL A 70 8.65 -19.21 20.83
CA VAL A 70 8.96 -17.81 20.62
C VAL A 70 7.54 -17.31 20.64
N ALA A 71 7.13 -16.78 21.81
CA ALA A 71 5.87 -16.09 21.99
C ALA A 71 5.62 -15.43 20.66
N PRO A 72 4.50 -15.80 19.97
CA PRO A 72 4.36 -15.63 18.54
C PRO A 72 5.05 -14.33 18.25
N LYS A 73 6.09 -14.34 17.39
CA LYS A 73 6.50 -13.08 16.81
C LYS A 73 5.22 -12.63 16.15
N HIS A 74 4.41 -11.89 16.91
CA HIS A 74 3.52 -10.91 16.41
C HIS A 74 4.49 -10.25 15.44
N HIS A 75 4.27 -10.50 14.16
CA HIS A 75 4.26 -9.38 13.26
C HIS A 75 3.49 -8.34 14.06
N GLN A 76 4.25 -7.52 14.78
CA GLN A 76 3.73 -6.29 15.34
C GLN A 76 3.26 -5.66 14.06
N GLY A 77 1.95 -5.81 13.82
CA GLY A 77 1.38 -5.48 12.52
C GLY A 77 1.96 -4.13 12.21
N CYS A 78 2.58 -3.99 11.03
CA CYS A 78 3.15 -2.71 10.62
C CYS A 78 2.19 -1.62 11.06
N ALA A 79 2.65 -0.58 11.76
CA ALA A 79 1.77 0.33 12.51
C ALA A 79 0.54 0.82 11.71
N GLY A 80 0.62 0.86 10.39
CA GLY A 80 -0.49 1.12 9.46
C GLY A 80 -1.48 -0.03 9.19
N SER A 81 -1.44 -1.14 9.92
CA SER A 81 -2.41 -2.25 9.88
C SER A 81 -2.96 -2.60 11.27
N ALA A 82 -2.50 -1.93 12.32
CA ALA A 82 -2.90 -2.26 13.69
C ALA A 82 -4.34 -1.78 13.95
N THR A 83 -5.22 -2.71 14.32
CA THR A 83 -6.58 -2.38 14.76
C THR A 83 -6.54 -1.56 16.04
N ARG A 84 -7.31 -0.47 16.08
CA ARG A 84 -7.44 0.43 17.23
C ARG A 84 -8.86 0.94 17.35
N VAL A 85 -9.29 1.24 18.58
CA VAL A 85 -10.51 1.98 18.88
C VAL A 85 -10.11 3.43 19.17
N ILE A 86 -10.79 4.39 18.54
CA ILE A 86 -10.59 5.82 18.80
C ILE A 86 -11.71 6.26 19.75
N GLU A 87 -11.36 6.51 21.01
CA GLU A 87 -12.30 7.06 21.98
C GLU A 87 -12.45 8.56 21.75
N LYS A 88 -13.70 9.01 21.55
CA LYS A 88 -14.03 10.43 21.44
C LYS A 88 -14.67 10.91 22.73
N ASN A 89 -14.26 12.09 23.19
CA ASN A 89 -14.94 12.76 24.29
C ASN A 89 -16.27 13.32 23.79
N ASN A 90 -17.39 12.89 24.37
CA ASN A 90 -18.76 13.31 23.99
C ASN A 90 -19.09 14.79 24.24
N ASN A 91 -18.10 15.64 24.53
CA ASN A 91 -18.27 17.08 24.69
C ASN A 91 -18.12 17.84 23.35
N GLU A 92 -18.30 17.15 22.21
CA GLU A 92 -18.16 17.75 20.87
C GLU A 92 -19.30 18.74 20.60
N ILE A 93 -18.93 19.90 20.05
CA ILE A 93 -19.86 20.93 19.58
C ILE A 93 -20.54 20.38 18.32
N GLU A 94 -21.86 20.28 18.33
CA GLU A 94 -22.59 20.00 17.10
C GLU A 94 -22.31 21.13 16.08
N GLU A 95 -21.84 20.77 14.88
CA GLU A 95 -21.73 21.70 13.75
C GLU A 95 -22.87 21.44 12.75
N PRO A 96 -24.11 21.85 13.05
CA PRO A 96 -25.23 21.62 12.16
C PRO A 96 -25.03 22.38 10.84
N GLY A 97 -25.22 21.69 9.72
CA GLY A 97 -25.17 22.30 8.40
C GLY A 97 -24.90 21.30 7.28
N LYS A 98 -25.26 21.67 6.05
CA LYS A 98 -24.87 20.91 4.86
C LYS A 98 -23.49 21.38 4.39
N ARG A 99 -22.59 20.44 4.09
CA ARG A 99 -21.31 20.75 3.44
C ARG A 99 -21.49 20.71 1.92
N GLN A 100 -21.09 21.80 1.25
CA GLN A 100 -21.08 21.83 -0.21
C GLN A 100 -19.87 21.05 -0.73
N SER A 101 -20.11 20.09 -1.62
CA SER A 101 -19.03 19.38 -2.30
C SER A 101 -18.13 20.36 -3.05
N GLN A 102 -16.82 20.25 -2.81
CA GLN A 102 -15.78 20.97 -3.55
C GLN A 102 -15.19 20.12 -4.70
N LEU A 103 -15.76 18.94 -4.96
CA LEU A 103 -15.26 18.06 -6.01
C LEU A 103 -15.62 18.62 -7.38
N THR A 104 -14.61 18.80 -8.23
CA THR A 104 -14.77 19.34 -9.58
C THR A 104 -14.54 18.31 -10.69
N GLN A 105 -14.18 17.07 -10.32
CA GLN A 105 -13.77 16.03 -11.26
C GLN A 105 -14.24 14.63 -10.83
N TRP A 106 -14.35 13.74 -11.82
CA TRP A 106 -14.60 12.32 -11.63
C TRP A 106 -14.04 11.55 -12.85
N PRO A 107 -13.45 10.34 -12.68
CA PRO A 107 -13.14 9.65 -11.42
C PRO A 107 -12.01 10.34 -10.63
N ILE A 108 -11.75 9.89 -9.39
CA ILE A 108 -10.73 10.48 -8.51
C ILE A 108 -9.53 9.57 -8.24
N GLN A 109 -9.64 8.27 -8.53
CA GLN A 109 -8.57 7.30 -8.32
C GLN A 109 -7.43 7.55 -9.32
N LEU A 110 -6.21 7.73 -8.84
CA LEU A 110 -5.03 8.00 -9.67
C LEU A 110 -4.82 6.90 -10.72
N HIS A 111 -5.18 5.66 -10.38
CA HIS A 111 -5.16 4.54 -11.30
C HIS A 111 -6.07 4.76 -12.53
N LEU A 112 -7.23 5.39 -12.34
CA LEU A 112 -8.27 5.54 -13.37
C LEU A 112 -8.15 6.84 -14.17
N VAL A 113 -7.64 7.92 -13.55
CA VAL A 113 -7.64 9.24 -14.20
C VAL A 113 -6.62 9.31 -15.34
N PRO A 114 -6.97 9.92 -16.49
CA PRO A 114 -6.00 10.27 -17.51
C PRO A 114 -5.22 11.53 -17.10
N PRO A 115 -3.88 11.57 -17.27
CA PRO A 115 -3.07 12.69 -16.82
C PRO A 115 -3.35 14.01 -17.57
N THR A 116 -3.91 13.92 -18.78
CA THR A 116 -4.25 15.07 -19.64
C THR A 116 -5.71 15.53 -19.51
N ALA A 117 -6.44 15.03 -18.50
CA ALA A 117 -7.83 15.40 -18.27
C ALA A 117 -7.99 16.94 -18.13
N PRO A 118 -9.10 17.53 -18.64
CA PRO A 118 -9.27 18.99 -18.65
C PRO A 118 -9.15 19.65 -17.28
N TYR A 119 -9.57 18.97 -16.21
CA TYR A 119 -9.51 19.49 -14.84
C TYR A 119 -8.08 19.59 -14.31
N TYR A 120 -7.09 18.85 -14.83
CA TYR A 120 -5.70 19.03 -14.42
C TYR A 120 -5.00 20.22 -15.10
N ARG A 121 -5.62 20.80 -16.15
CA ARG A 121 -4.99 21.87 -16.93
C ARG A 121 -4.80 23.15 -16.10
N ASN A 122 -3.56 23.61 -15.97
CA ASN A 122 -3.20 24.83 -15.24
C ASN A 122 -3.70 24.83 -13.77
N SER A 123 -3.81 23.66 -13.17
CA SER A 123 -4.41 23.44 -11.84
C SER A 123 -3.36 23.28 -10.74
N ASP A 124 -3.80 23.41 -9.50
CA ASP A 124 -3.09 22.93 -8.32
C ASP A 124 -3.56 21.51 -8.01
N LEU A 125 -2.63 20.55 -7.95
CA LEU A 125 -2.94 19.14 -7.73
C LEU A 125 -3.02 18.84 -6.22
N LEU A 126 -4.13 18.27 -5.79
CA LEU A 126 -4.25 17.62 -4.49
C LEU A 126 -4.04 16.12 -4.65
N LEU A 127 -2.90 15.62 -4.19
CA LEU A 127 -2.59 14.20 -4.15
C LEU A 127 -2.83 13.68 -2.72
N ALA A 128 -3.90 12.93 -2.50
CA ALA A 128 -4.29 12.49 -1.15
C ALA A 128 -4.26 10.97 -0.99
N ALA A 129 -3.82 10.49 0.18
CA ALA A 129 -3.98 9.09 0.53
C ALA A 129 -5.46 8.77 0.82
N ASP A 130 -5.94 7.59 0.43
CA ASP A 130 -7.36 7.20 0.50
C ASP A 130 -8.00 7.43 1.88
N CYS A 131 -7.30 7.10 2.96
CA CYS A 131 -7.82 7.22 4.32
C CYS A 131 -8.00 8.67 4.80
N VAL A 132 -7.38 9.66 4.13
CA VAL A 132 -7.35 11.05 4.60
C VAL A 132 -8.74 11.65 4.65
N ALA A 133 -9.53 11.52 3.58
CA ALA A 133 -10.86 12.11 3.51
C ALA A 133 -11.84 11.52 4.53
N PHE A 134 -11.60 10.28 4.97
CA PHE A 134 -12.39 9.61 6.00
C PHE A 134 -11.89 9.87 7.42
N SER A 135 -10.63 10.30 7.58
CA SER A 135 -10.04 10.60 8.88
C SER A 135 -10.16 12.08 9.23
N TYR A 136 -10.10 12.98 8.26
CA TYR A 136 -10.16 14.43 8.44
C TYR A 136 -11.52 14.98 8.00
N GLY A 137 -12.34 15.43 8.96
CA GLY A 137 -13.74 15.80 8.71
C GLY A 137 -13.94 16.95 7.72
N ASP A 138 -13.07 17.95 7.72
CA ASP A 138 -13.20 19.14 6.87
C ASP A 138 -12.42 19.03 5.54
N PHE A 139 -12.21 17.81 5.03
CA PHE A 139 -11.33 17.53 3.87
C PHE A 139 -11.66 18.37 2.63
N HIS A 140 -12.95 18.48 2.31
CA HIS A 140 -13.40 19.28 1.17
C HIS A 140 -13.08 20.77 1.36
N LYS A 141 -13.28 21.30 2.57
CA LYS A 141 -13.10 22.72 2.89
C LYS A 141 -11.63 23.12 2.86
N ASP A 142 -10.79 22.34 3.52
CA ASP A 142 -9.41 22.72 3.82
C ASP A 142 -8.40 22.26 2.76
N PHE A 143 -8.70 21.17 2.04
CA PHE A 143 -7.76 20.60 1.08
C PHE A 143 -8.26 20.64 -0.36
N MET A 144 -9.51 20.24 -0.61
CA MET A 144 -10.02 20.04 -1.98
C MET A 144 -10.41 21.33 -2.71
N LYS A 145 -10.87 22.34 -1.96
CA LYS A 145 -11.32 23.60 -2.55
C LYS A 145 -10.25 24.19 -3.49
N ASP A 146 -10.70 24.55 -4.70
CA ASP A 146 -9.89 25.15 -5.78
C ASP A 146 -8.74 24.26 -6.31
N LYS A 147 -8.74 22.96 -5.99
CA LYS A 147 -7.71 22.00 -6.43
C LYS A 147 -8.30 20.83 -7.19
N SER A 148 -7.51 20.30 -8.11
CA SER A 148 -7.84 19.07 -8.83
C SER A 148 -7.31 17.88 -8.05
N LEU A 149 -8.17 16.96 -7.64
CA LEU A 149 -7.81 15.85 -6.76
C LEU A 149 -7.45 14.58 -7.54
N ALA A 150 -6.45 13.86 -7.03
CA ALA A 150 -6.18 12.46 -7.30
C ALA A 150 -5.93 11.73 -5.97
N ILE A 151 -6.49 10.53 -5.80
CA ILE A 151 -6.24 9.68 -4.63
C ILE A 151 -5.50 8.41 -4.99
N ALA A 152 -4.67 7.92 -4.07
CA ALA A 152 -3.95 6.66 -4.22
C ALA A 152 -3.58 6.09 -2.86
N CYS A 153 -3.48 4.76 -2.77
CA CYS A 153 -2.98 4.08 -1.59
C CYS A 153 -1.73 3.28 -1.96
N PRO A 154 -0.50 3.78 -1.70
CA PRO A 154 0.72 3.07 -2.07
C PRO A 154 0.90 1.73 -1.34
N LYS A 155 0.03 1.36 -0.40
CA LYS A 155 0.01 0.02 0.21
C LYS A 155 -0.85 -0.98 -0.58
N LEU A 156 -1.98 -0.52 -1.12
CA LEU A 156 -2.99 -1.35 -1.77
C LEU A 156 -2.82 -1.37 -3.30
N ASP A 157 -2.29 -0.28 -3.84
CA ASP A 157 -2.11 -0.11 -5.28
C ASP A 157 -0.92 -0.93 -5.79
N ILE A 158 -1.13 -1.58 -6.93
CA ILE A 158 -0.15 -2.37 -7.66
C ILE A 158 0.43 -1.51 -8.79
N ASN A 159 1.68 -1.75 -9.20
CA ASN A 159 2.39 -1.04 -10.27
C ASN A 159 2.47 0.49 -10.04
N LYS A 160 3.04 0.87 -8.89
CA LYS A 160 3.13 2.27 -8.44
C LYS A 160 4.04 3.12 -9.34
N GLU A 161 4.89 2.48 -10.13
CA GLU A 161 5.77 3.11 -11.11
C GLU A 161 4.96 3.93 -12.12
N VAL A 162 3.78 3.43 -12.52
CA VAL A 162 2.84 4.14 -13.42
C VAL A 162 2.34 5.45 -12.83
N TYR A 163 2.33 5.59 -11.49
CA TYR A 163 1.89 6.82 -10.84
C TYR A 163 2.92 7.94 -10.98
N VAL A 164 4.20 7.60 -10.96
CA VAL A 164 5.26 8.58 -11.23
C VAL A 164 5.06 9.12 -12.64
N GLU A 165 4.96 8.24 -13.64
CA GLU A 165 4.76 8.63 -15.04
C GLU A 165 3.51 9.49 -15.25
N LYS A 166 2.38 9.11 -14.63
CA LYS A 166 1.14 9.89 -14.71
C LYS A 166 1.29 11.28 -14.12
N ILE A 167 1.87 11.39 -12.93
CA ILE A 167 2.05 12.71 -12.28
C ILE A 167 3.06 13.54 -13.08
N THR A 168 4.13 12.93 -13.60
CA THR A 168 5.08 13.57 -14.51
C THR A 168 4.37 14.16 -15.74
N SER A 169 3.48 13.39 -16.37
CA SER A 169 2.66 13.87 -17.50
C SER A 169 1.66 14.96 -17.09
N MET A 170 1.04 14.87 -15.91
CA MET A 170 0.19 15.96 -15.38
C MET A 170 0.99 17.27 -15.23
N ILE A 171 2.23 17.19 -14.74
CA ILE A 171 3.11 18.35 -14.59
C ILE A 171 3.53 18.89 -15.97
N ALA A 172 4.02 18.02 -16.85
CA ALA A 172 4.55 18.41 -18.15
C ALA A 172 3.46 18.93 -19.10
N ASP A 173 2.42 18.11 -19.32
CA ASP A 173 1.43 18.28 -20.40
C ASP A 173 0.20 19.08 -19.94
N ALA A 174 -0.30 18.80 -18.73
CA ALA A 174 -1.43 19.54 -18.16
C ALA A 174 -0.98 20.82 -17.44
N ASN A 175 0.32 21.05 -17.29
CA ASN A 175 0.85 22.24 -16.62
C ASN A 175 0.30 22.40 -15.18
N VAL A 176 0.30 21.32 -14.41
CA VAL A 176 0.08 21.38 -12.95
C VAL A 176 1.10 22.34 -12.33
N LYS A 177 0.61 23.30 -11.55
CA LYS A 177 1.39 24.43 -11.02
C LYS A 177 1.98 24.17 -9.65
N SER A 178 1.35 23.32 -8.85
CA SER A 178 1.80 22.92 -7.52
C SER A 178 1.21 21.57 -7.15
N ILE A 179 1.83 20.90 -6.17
CA ILE A 179 1.31 19.65 -5.61
C ILE A 179 1.17 19.77 -4.09
N THR A 180 -0.05 19.64 -3.58
CA THR A 180 -0.30 19.37 -2.17
C THR A 180 -0.42 17.87 -1.97
N VAL A 181 0.47 17.27 -1.20
CA VAL A 181 0.43 15.86 -0.82
C VAL A 181 -0.10 15.72 0.60
N VAL A 182 -1.28 15.09 0.76
CA VAL A 182 -1.89 14.86 2.08
C VAL A 182 -1.85 13.37 2.39
N ILE A 183 -1.17 13.00 3.47
CA ILE A 183 -0.92 11.61 3.86
C ILE A 183 -1.28 11.37 5.32
N MET A 184 -1.56 10.12 5.69
CA MET A 184 -1.71 9.74 7.09
C MET A 184 -0.34 9.57 7.77
N GLN A 185 -0.27 9.72 9.09
CA GLN A 185 0.93 9.54 9.92
C GLN A 185 1.55 8.13 9.87
N VAL A 186 0.85 7.17 9.27
CA VAL A 186 1.29 5.77 9.21
C VAL A 186 2.37 5.59 8.15
N PRO A 187 3.34 4.68 8.38
CA PRO A 187 4.53 4.57 7.54
C PRO A 187 4.21 4.21 6.08
N CYS A 188 3.09 3.53 5.83
CA CYS A 188 2.72 3.14 4.47
C CYS A 188 2.38 4.32 3.56
N CYS A 189 1.93 5.47 4.09
CA CYS A 189 1.55 6.61 3.26
C CYS A 189 2.74 7.43 2.76
N GLY A 190 3.94 7.26 3.34
CA GLY A 190 5.15 7.98 2.93
C GLY A 190 5.55 7.75 1.47
N GLY A 191 5.17 6.59 0.89
CA GLY A 191 5.40 6.30 -0.52
C GLY A 191 4.75 7.29 -1.48
N LEU A 192 3.59 7.86 -1.12
CA LEU A 192 2.88 8.82 -1.98
C LEU A 192 3.66 10.13 -2.14
N LEU A 193 4.31 10.59 -1.06
CA LEU A 193 5.19 11.76 -1.11
C LEU A 193 6.43 11.51 -1.97
N GLN A 194 7.00 10.30 -1.91
CA GLN A 194 8.16 9.96 -2.74
C GLN A 194 7.80 9.92 -4.22
N ILE A 195 6.63 9.37 -4.57
CA ILE A 195 6.10 9.38 -5.94
C ILE A 195 5.97 10.82 -6.45
N ALA A 196 5.39 11.74 -5.66
CA ALA A 196 5.26 13.14 -6.05
C ALA A 196 6.61 13.84 -6.27
N LYS A 197 7.57 13.63 -5.36
CA LYS A 197 8.93 14.17 -5.49
C LYS A 197 9.64 13.67 -6.74
N GLN A 198 9.56 12.36 -6.99
CA GLN A 198 10.17 11.76 -8.16
C GLN A 198 9.54 12.31 -9.44
N ALA A 199 8.21 12.44 -9.48
CA ALA A 199 7.51 12.98 -10.64
C ALA A 199 7.89 14.44 -10.96
N VAL A 200 8.07 15.28 -9.93
CA VAL A 200 8.58 16.65 -10.13
C VAL A 200 9.99 16.63 -10.69
N ALA A 201 10.90 15.84 -10.11
CA ALA A 201 12.26 15.70 -10.63
C ALA A 201 12.29 15.21 -12.09
N ASP A 202 11.50 14.19 -12.42
CA ASP A 202 11.43 13.59 -13.75
C ASP A 202 10.75 14.51 -14.78
N SER A 203 9.89 15.42 -14.34
CA SER A 203 9.22 16.39 -15.22
C SER A 203 10.17 17.46 -15.76
N GLY A 204 11.34 17.65 -15.14
CA GLY A 204 12.26 18.74 -15.44
C GLY A 204 11.71 20.14 -15.10
N LYS A 205 10.54 20.23 -14.44
CA LYS A 205 9.96 21.49 -13.94
C LYS A 205 10.26 21.64 -12.45
N ASP A 206 10.38 22.89 -12.03
CA ASP A 206 10.47 23.28 -10.62
C ASP A 206 9.11 23.82 -10.17
N ILE A 207 8.31 22.97 -9.52
CA ILE A 207 7.00 23.34 -8.96
C ILE A 207 6.97 23.05 -7.46
N PRO A 208 6.30 23.90 -6.65
CA PRO A 208 6.28 23.72 -5.21
C PRO A 208 5.51 22.46 -4.78
N ILE A 209 6.07 21.74 -3.82
CA ILE A 209 5.41 20.61 -3.14
C ILE A 209 5.13 21.00 -1.68
N GLU A 210 3.88 20.84 -1.24
CA GLU A 210 3.51 20.93 0.18
C GLU A 210 3.11 19.54 0.69
N ALA A 211 3.72 19.08 1.77
CA ALA A 211 3.37 17.82 2.44
C ALA A 211 2.61 18.10 3.73
N ILE A 212 1.46 17.44 3.90
CA ILE A 212 0.60 17.56 5.08
C ILE A 212 0.37 16.16 5.67
N VAL A 213 0.64 16.02 6.97
CA VAL A 213 0.49 14.75 7.70
C VAL A 213 -0.72 14.82 8.62
N ILE A 214 -1.67 13.92 8.39
CA ILE A 214 -2.89 13.76 9.18
C ILE A 214 -2.72 12.64 10.20
N GLY A 215 -3.06 12.93 11.44
CA GLY A 215 -3.06 11.98 12.54
C GLY A 215 -4.18 10.95 12.42
N ILE A 216 -4.02 9.81 13.08
CA ILE A 216 -5.09 8.78 13.14
C ILE A 216 -6.37 9.28 13.83
N ASN A 217 -6.27 10.37 14.61
CA ASN A 217 -7.40 11.01 15.29
C ASN A 217 -8.03 12.14 14.45
N GLY A 218 -7.54 12.36 13.22
CA GLY A 218 -8.08 13.38 12.31
C GLY A 218 -7.50 14.78 12.51
N ASP A 219 -6.46 14.95 13.31
CA ASP A 219 -5.75 16.21 13.52
C ASP A 219 -4.61 16.41 12.50
N ILE A 220 -4.22 17.66 12.24
CA ILE A 220 -3.05 17.97 11.40
C ILE A 220 -1.81 17.95 12.30
N LEU A 221 -0.91 17.00 12.06
CA LEU A 221 0.34 16.86 12.81
C LEU A 221 1.47 17.71 12.26
N GLN A 222 1.55 17.83 10.93
CA GLN A 222 2.66 18.52 10.27
C GLN A 222 2.23 19.15 8.95
N LYS A 223 2.81 20.32 8.63
CA LYS A 223 2.82 20.93 7.31
C LYS A 223 4.26 21.30 6.94
N ALA A 224 4.73 20.89 5.77
CA ALA A 224 6.08 21.17 5.31
C ALA A 224 6.06 21.58 3.83
N LYS A 225 6.67 22.72 3.51
CA LYS A 225 6.94 23.12 2.13
C LYS A 225 8.29 22.55 1.72
N LEU A 226 8.31 21.90 0.56
CA LEU A 226 9.47 21.24 -0.01
C LEU A 226 9.78 21.94 -1.32
N ASN A 227 10.95 22.56 -1.37
CA ASN A 227 11.55 23.15 -2.57
C ASN A 227 12.65 22.19 -3.03
#